data_AF-A0A7W3TRL2-F1
#
_entry.id   AF-A0A7W3TRL2-F1
#
_cell.length_a   1.000
_cell.length_b   1.000
_cell.length_c   1.000
_cell.angle_alpha   90.00
_cell.angle_beta   90.00
_cell.angle_gamma   90.00
#
_symmetry.space_group_name_H-M   'P 1'
#
loop_
_entity.id
_entity.type
_entity.pdbx_description
1 polymer ?
#
loop_
_entity_poly.entity_id
_entity_poly.type
_entity_poly.pdbx_seq_one_letter_code
_entity_poly.pdbx_strand_id
1 'polypeptide(L)'
;MKENNYQYDENGFREDLKNDPDVLHQPDADRTQRDLVTLDYDETMAFLNGEKEVKTVYDFSDEVLDEIKKKYPTLNDTPIDKVIMEKYQQILSARYNESQANNKTIHADDSEEKDE
;
A
#
# COMPACT_ATOMS: atom_id res chain seq x y z
N MET A 1 -0.98 39.49 -2.09
CA MET A 1 -0.78 38.04 -1.95
C MET A 1 0.53 37.73 -2.66
N LYS A 2 1.55 37.21 -1.96
CA LYS A 2 2.80 36.79 -2.64
C LYS A 2 2.51 35.49 -3.37
N GLU A 3 2.70 35.49 -4.68
CA GLU A 3 2.68 34.28 -5.49
C GLU A 3 3.78 33.36 -4.95
N ASN A 4 3.37 32.21 -4.43
CA ASN A 4 4.27 31.23 -3.86
C ASN A 4 4.94 30.47 -5.02
N ASN A 5 6.01 31.04 -5.56
CA ASN A 5 6.85 30.48 -6.64
C ASN A 5 7.74 29.33 -6.13
N TYR A 6 7.17 28.37 -5.39
CA TYR A 6 7.90 27.16 -5.02
C TYR A 6 7.92 26.22 -6.22
N GLN A 7 9.10 25.71 -6.55
CA GLN A 7 9.28 24.67 -7.55
C GLN A 7 9.17 23.31 -6.86
N TYR A 8 8.36 22.44 -7.45
CA TYR A 8 8.16 21.08 -6.99
C TYR A 8 8.72 20.12 -8.05
N ASP A 9 9.31 19.02 -7.63
CA ASP A 9 9.76 17.95 -8.52
C ASP A 9 8.61 17.06 -9.00
N GLU A 10 8.95 16.06 -9.82
CA GLU A 10 8.00 15.10 -10.38
C GLU A 10 7.26 14.25 -9.33
N ASN A 11 7.80 14.18 -8.10
CA ASN A 11 7.20 13.49 -6.97
C ASN A 11 6.43 14.44 -6.04
N GLY A 12 6.32 15.73 -6.41
CA GLY A 12 5.63 16.75 -5.63
C GLY A 12 6.43 17.25 -4.42
N PHE A 13 7.74 16.98 -4.36
CA PHE A 13 8.62 17.47 -3.31
C PHE A 13 9.18 18.85 -3.67
N ARG A 14 9.38 19.71 -2.67
CA ARG A 14 9.93 21.05 -2.87
C ARG A 14 11.42 21.00 -3.18
N GLU A 15 11.80 21.50 -4.35
CA GLU A 15 13.19 21.45 -4.83
C GLU A 15 14.16 22.21 -3.90
N ASP A 16 13.72 23.29 -3.25
CA ASP A 16 14.53 24.08 -2.32
C ASP A 16 14.84 23.35 -1.01
N LEU A 17 14.05 22.34 -0.63
CA LEU A 17 14.17 21.61 0.62
C LEU A 17 14.87 20.26 0.46
N LYS A 18 15.28 19.88 -0.76
CA LYS A 18 15.73 18.53 -1.12
C LYS A 18 17.08 18.13 -0.51
N ASN A 19 17.90 19.12 -0.19
CA ASN A 19 19.24 18.93 0.36
C ASN A 19 19.39 19.63 1.73
N ASP A 20 18.28 20.03 2.35
CA ASP A 20 18.31 20.76 3.62
C ASP A 20 18.53 19.75 4.76
N PRO A 21 19.64 19.82 5.50
CA PRO A 21 19.96 18.87 6.57
C PRO A 21 19.00 18.96 7.77
N ASP A 22 18.28 20.08 7.93
CA ASP A 22 17.26 20.25 8.97
C ASP A 22 15.88 19.73 8.52
N VAL A 23 15.75 19.32 7.26
CA VAL A 23 14.57 18.66 6.74
C VAL A 23 14.74 17.16 6.92
N LEU A 24 13.96 16.61 7.85
CA LEU A 24 13.70 15.17 7.89
C LEU A 24 12.97 14.79 6.59
N HIS A 25 13.76 14.41 5.58
CA HIS A 25 13.27 13.57 4.51
C HIS A 25 12.71 12.33 5.20
N GLN A 26 11.40 12.12 5.09
CA GLN A 26 10.89 10.78 5.35
C GLN A 26 11.79 9.87 4.51
N PRO A 27 12.48 8.88 5.12
CA PRO A 27 13.30 7.94 4.35
C PRO A 27 12.43 7.57 3.17
N ASP A 28 12.99 7.75 1.95
CA ASP A 28 12.23 7.70 0.71
C ASP A 28 11.10 6.73 0.95
N ALA A 29 9.87 7.20 0.81
CA ALA A 29 8.76 6.27 0.76
C ALA A 29 8.92 5.44 -0.53
N ASP A 30 10.08 4.81 -0.76
CA ASP A 30 10.33 3.37 -0.84
C ASP A 30 9.29 2.62 0.00
N ARG A 31 8.03 2.86 -0.41
CA ARG A 31 6.99 1.88 -0.61
C ARG A 31 7.74 0.68 -1.11
N THR A 32 8.12 -0.19 -0.18
CA THR A 32 8.67 -1.51 -0.43
C THR A 32 8.06 -1.94 -1.74
N GLN A 33 8.84 -1.91 -2.82
CA GLN A 33 8.32 -2.08 -4.16
C GLN A 33 7.88 -3.54 -4.20
N ARG A 34 6.62 -3.77 -3.82
CA ARG A 34 6.08 -5.10 -3.62
C ARG A 34 5.78 -5.61 -5.01
N ASP A 35 6.32 -6.77 -5.34
CA ASP A 35 5.92 -7.51 -6.53
C ASP A 35 4.47 -7.97 -6.32
N LEU A 36 3.53 -7.15 -6.79
CA LEU A 36 2.10 -7.43 -6.67
C LEU A 36 1.69 -8.46 -7.71
N VAL A 37 0.86 -9.41 -7.27
CA VAL A 37 0.23 -10.41 -8.12
C VAL A 37 -1.23 -10.01 -8.31
N THR A 38 -1.55 -9.57 -9.52
CA THR A 38 -2.92 -9.30 -9.93
C THR A 38 -3.68 -10.61 -10.06
N LEU A 39 -4.78 -10.74 -9.32
CA LEU A 39 -5.62 -11.94 -9.34
C LEU A 39 -6.42 -12.02 -10.65
N ASP A 40 -6.52 -13.22 -11.21
CA ASP A 40 -7.42 -13.50 -12.33
C ASP A 40 -8.89 -13.59 -11.87
N TYR A 41 -9.81 -13.87 -12.80
CA TYR A 41 -11.24 -13.92 -12.50
C TYR A 41 -11.61 -14.97 -11.44
N ASP A 42 -11.13 -16.21 -11.62
CA ASP A 42 -11.46 -17.33 -10.74
C ASP A 42 -10.82 -17.12 -9.36
N GLU A 43 -9.58 -16.65 -9.34
CA GLU A 43 -8.86 -16.32 -8.12
C GLU A 43 -9.49 -15.15 -7.36
N THR A 44 -9.96 -14.12 -8.07
CA THR A 44 -10.68 -13.00 -7.47
C THR A 44 -11.97 -13.50 -6.85
N MET A 45 -12.74 -14.33 -7.56
CA MET A 45 -14.00 -14.86 -7.04
C MET A 45 -13.80 -15.76 -5.82
N ALA A 46 -12.81 -16.66 -5.85
CA ALA A 46 -12.44 -17.48 -4.69
C ALA A 46 -12.03 -16.62 -3.48
N PHE A 47 -11.31 -15.53 -3.72
CA PHE A 47 -10.91 -14.61 -2.65
C PHE A 47 -12.11 -13.83 -2.06
N LEU A 48 -13.01 -13.35 -2.91
CA LEU A 48 -14.24 -12.67 -2.48
C LEU A 48 -15.16 -13.62 -1.68
N ASN A 49 -15.25 -14.90 -2.09
CA ASN A 49 -15.96 -15.95 -1.35
C ASN A 49 -15.27 -16.36 -0.03
N GLY A 50 -14.02 -15.96 0.19
CA GLY A 50 -13.25 -16.36 1.37
C GLY A 50 -12.69 -17.77 1.31
N GLU A 51 -12.63 -18.36 0.13
CA GLU A 51 -12.00 -19.67 -0.12
C GLU A 51 -10.48 -19.55 -0.24
N LYS A 52 -9.96 -18.34 -0.47
CA LYS A 52 -8.54 -18.04 -0.61
C LYS A 52 -8.05 -17.17 0.56
N GLU A 53 -6.86 -17.48 1.07
CA GLU A 53 -6.21 -16.73 2.15
C GLU A 53 -5.77 -15.33 1.72
N VAL A 54 -5.72 -14.40 2.67
CA VAL A 54 -5.23 -13.03 2.47
C VAL A 54 -3.71 -13.03 2.36
N LYS A 55 -3.18 -12.54 1.23
CA LYS A 55 -1.74 -12.31 1.04
C LYS A 55 -1.45 -10.86 0.76
N THR A 56 -0.34 -10.36 1.31
CA THR A 56 0.12 -8.97 1.18
C THR A 56 0.49 -8.60 -0.25
N VAL A 57 0.80 -9.58 -1.10
CA VAL A 57 1.14 -9.40 -2.51
C VAL A 57 -0.06 -9.37 -3.45
N TYR A 58 -1.27 -9.68 -3.01
CA TYR A 58 -2.43 -9.72 -3.91
C TYR A 58 -2.91 -8.33 -4.27
N ASP A 59 -3.33 -8.17 -5.53
CA ASP A 59 -4.02 -6.99 -6.02
C ASP A 59 -5.17 -7.39 -6.96
N PHE A 60 -6.12 -6.48 -7.16
CA PHE A 60 -7.26 -6.73 -8.04
C PHE A 60 -7.10 -6.03 -9.39
N SER A 61 -7.56 -6.69 -10.45
CA SER A 61 -7.71 -6.05 -11.76
C SER A 61 -9.06 -5.33 -11.82
N ASP A 62 -9.05 -4.05 -12.20
CA ASP A 62 -10.27 -3.28 -12.41
C ASP A 62 -11.19 -3.91 -13.46
N GLU A 63 -10.62 -4.47 -14.53
CA GLU A 63 -11.39 -5.15 -15.59
C GLU A 63 -12.14 -6.38 -15.05
N VAL A 64 -11.47 -7.17 -14.20
CA VAL A 64 -12.04 -8.37 -13.56
C VAL A 64 -13.11 -7.97 -12.56
N LEU A 65 -12.85 -6.95 -11.73
CA LEU A 65 -13.84 -6.44 -10.77
C LEU A 65 -15.09 -5.93 -11.47
N ASP A 66 -14.95 -5.18 -12.56
CA ASP A 66 -16.08 -4.69 -13.34
C ASP A 66 -16.91 -5.83 -13.95
N GLU A 67 -16.26 -6.89 -14.42
CA GLU A 67 -16.95 -8.08 -14.92
C GLU A 67 -17.71 -8.80 -13.80
N ILE A 68 -17.09 -8.97 -12.64
CA ILE A 68 -17.73 -9.58 -11.46
C ILE A 68 -18.92 -8.75 -11.00
N LYS A 69 -18.78 -7.42 -10.90
CA LYS A 69 -19.87 -6.51 -10.50
C LYS A 69 -21.08 -6.60 -11.42
N LYS A 70 -20.85 -6.74 -12.73
CA LYS A 70 -21.93 -6.90 -13.72
C LYS A 70 -22.63 -8.25 -13.61
N LYS A 71 -21.88 -9.33 -13.33
CA LYS A 71 -22.43 -10.69 -13.22
C LYS A 71 -23.08 -10.99 -11.87
N TYR A 72 -22.48 -10.47 -10.79
CA TYR A 72 -22.86 -10.72 -9.41
C TYR A 72 -22.98 -9.39 -8.66
N PRO A 73 -24.12 -8.68 -8.77
CA PRO A 73 -24.34 -7.43 -8.04
C PRO A 73 -24.39 -7.64 -6.52
N THR A 74 -24.71 -8.86 -6.09
CA THR A 74 -24.69 -9.30 -4.69
C THR A 74 -23.95 -10.62 -4.55
N LEU A 75 -23.26 -10.79 -3.43
CA LEU A 75 -22.57 -12.01 -3.02
C LEU A 75 -22.91 -12.27 -1.55
N ASN A 76 -23.46 -13.45 -1.23
CA ASN A 76 -23.91 -13.80 0.13
C ASN A 76 -24.77 -12.71 0.79
N ASP A 77 -25.83 -12.29 0.10
CA ASP A 77 -26.76 -11.22 0.51
C ASP A 77 -26.12 -9.84 0.77
N THR A 78 -24.86 -9.66 0.39
CA THR A 78 -24.10 -8.43 0.57
C THR A 78 -23.82 -7.80 -0.80
N PRO A 79 -23.94 -6.47 -0.96
CA PRO A 79 -23.54 -5.79 -2.19
C PRO A 79 -22.07 -6.10 -2.53
N ILE A 80 -21.81 -6.51 -3.76
CA ILE A 80 -20.47 -6.95 -4.19
C ILE A 80 -19.40 -5.87 -3.99
N ASP A 81 -19.76 -4.59 -4.19
CA ASP A 81 -18.86 -3.46 -3.94
C ASP A 81 -18.38 -3.41 -2.49
N LYS A 82 -19.27 -3.76 -1.55
CA LYS A 82 -18.93 -3.81 -0.13
C LYS A 82 -18.00 -4.98 0.16
N VAL A 83 -18.26 -6.15 -0.42
CA VAL A 83 -17.40 -7.33 -0.27
C VAL A 83 -15.99 -7.05 -0.82
N ILE A 84 -15.90 -6.47 -2.02
CA ILE A 84 -14.62 -6.09 -2.64
C ILE A 84 -13.87 -5.11 -1.74
N MET A 85 -14.56 -4.10 -1.21
CA MET A 85 -13.96 -3.11 -0.32
C MET A 85 -13.43 -3.73 0.97
N GLU A 86 -14.21 -4.59 1.62
CA GLU A 86 -13.79 -5.29 2.84
C GLU A 86 -12.56 -6.17 2.59
N LYS A 87 -12.53 -6.89 1.47
CA LYS A 87 -11.42 -7.76 1.07
C LYS A 87 -10.15 -6.98 0.73
N TYR A 88 -10.30 -5.84 0.05
CA TYR A 88 -9.18 -4.94 -0.22
C TYR A 88 -8.62 -4.34 1.08
N GLN A 89 -9.49 -3.95 2.02
CA GLN A 89 -9.06 -3.47 3.34
C GLN A 89 -8.29 -4.55 4.11
N GLN A 90 -8.69 -5.84 4.04
CA GLN A 90 -7.94 -6.93 4.65
C GLN A 90 -6.51 -7.03 4.10
N ILE A 91 -6.33 -6.90 2.78
CA ILE A 91 -5.00 -6.88 2.15
C ILE A 91 -4.17 -5.69 2.67
N LEU A 92 -4.77 -4.49 2.72
CA LEU A 92 -4.08 -3.29 3.20
C LEU A 92 -3.69 -3.40 4.68
N SER A 93 -4.57 -3.91 5.53
CA SER A 93 -4.26 -4.15 6.95
C SER A 93 -3.14 -5.17 7.12
N ALA A 94 -3.14 -6.25 6.33
CA ALA A 94 -2.04 -7.21 6.34
C ALA A 94 -0.70 -6.56 5.92
N ARG A 95 -0.71 -5.75 4.87
CA ARG A 95 0.46 -5.00 4.39
C ARG A 95 0.99 -4.01 5.44
N TYR A 96 0.09 -3.34 6.15
CA TYR A 96 0.44 -2.41 7.21
C TYR A 96 1.08 -3.15 8.39
N ASN A 97 0.47 -4.24 8.85
CA ASN A 97 0.99 -5.03 9.98
C ASN A 97 2.37 -5.63 9.68
N GLU A 98 2.58 -6.15 8.46
CA GLU A 98 3.87 -6.65 8.00
C GLU A 98 4.92 -5.53 7.97
N SER A 99 4.55 -4.35 7.47
CA SER A 99 5.43 -3.18 7.45
C SER A 99 5.83 -2.73 8.86
N GLN A 100 4.89 -2.73 9.82
CA GLN A 100 5.18 -2.42 11.23
C GLN A 100 6.06 -3.48 11.89
N ALA A 101 5.81 -4.77 11.64
CA ALA A 101 6.64 -5.85 12.18
C ALA A 101 8.08 -5.79 11.69
N ASN A 102 8.29 -5.33 10.45
CA ASN A 102 9.61 -5.15 9.85
C ASN A 102 10.25 -3.78 10.14
N ASN A 103 9.51 -2.86 10.78
CA ASN A 103 10.03 -1.55 11.13
C ASN A 103 10.96 -1.67 12.35
N LYS A 104 12.27 -1.76 12.10
CA LYS A 104 13.27 -1.65 13.15
C LYS A 104 13.36 -0.19 13.58
N THR A 105 12.98 0.09 14.83
CA THR A 105 13.29 1.36 15.46
C THR A 105 14.80 1.42 15.67
N ILE A 106 15.51 2.26 14.92
CA ILE A 106 16.93 2.53 15.20
C ILE A 106 16.94 3.45 16.42
N HIS A 107 17.34 2.92 17.57
CA HIS A 107 17.59 3.74 18.74
C HIS A 107 18.98 4.37 18.60
N ALA A 108 19.11 5.67 18.87
CA ALA A 108 20.39 6.38 18.78
C ALA A 108 21.49 5.82 19.72
N ASP A 109 21.11 4.97 20.68
CA ASP A 109 22.03 4.28 21.59
C ASP A 109 22.64 2.98 21.00
N ASP A 110 22.21 2.52 19.83
CA ASP A 110 22.76 1.31 19.20
C ASP A 110 24.04 1.58 18.37
N SER A 111 24.56 2.80 18.41
CA SER A 111 25.84 3.20 17.80
C SER A 111 26.96 3.46 18.83
N GLU A 112 27.14 2.52 19.76
CA GLU A 112 28.42 2.30 20.44
C GLU A 112 28.83 0.81 20.38
N GLU A 113 28.91 0.23 19.19
CA GLU A 113 29.86 -0.87 19.00
C GLU A 113 31.24 -0.25 18.75
N LYS A 114 32.06 -0.34 19.80
CA LYS A 114 33.45 0.10 19.81
C LYS A 114 34.23 -0.67 18.75
N ASP A 115 34.82 0.04 17.81
CA ASP A 115 36.00 -0.46 17.09
C ASP A 115 37.12 -0.66 18.13
N GLU A 116 37.52 -1.91 18.33
CA GLU A 116 38.68 -2.33 19.12
C GLU A 116 39.94 -2.36 18.24
#